data_AF-A0A9D7IGU1-F1
#
_entry.id   AF-A0A9D7IGU1-F1
#
_cell.length_a   1.000
_cell.length_b   1.000
_cell.length_c   1.000
_cell.angle_alpha   90.00
_cell.angle_beta   90.00
_cell.angle_gamma   90.00
#
_symmetry.space_group_name_H-M   'P 1'
#
loop_
_entity.id
_entity.type
_entity.pdbx_description
1 polymer ?
#
loop_
_entity_poly.entity_id
_entity_poly.type
_entity_poly.pdbx_seq_one_letter_code
_entity_poly.pdbx_strand_id
1 'polypeptide(L)'
;MREAVKKEEKIEAIKSRARKNFSLGYNCPECVTEAVLTVIDTGLPPETRKVATGFVGGVGLYGDTCGAITGAIIAVGCVHGRDQLPQDSDPKQAVKKSADELYGRPGLYRLFNQIPNKFLKSTATPPAGPHNQNRRTTGFAGIMPCTAVRSSPTPQPSLRNSHHDRPGGSGIEALR
;
A
#
# COMPACT_ATOMS: atom_id res chain seq x y z
N MET A 1 30.13 5.41 -9.70
CA MET A 1 30.13 5.70 -8.24
C MET A 1 29.20 6.85 -7.85
N ARG A 2 29.19 8.00 -8.55
CA ARG A 2 28.32 9.16 -8.20
C ARG A 2 26.80 8.86 -8.19
N GLU A 3 26.30 8.00 -9.07
CA GLU A 3 24.86 7.64 -9.09
C GLU A 3 24.42 6.73 -7.94
N ALA A 4 25.30 5.82 -7.49
CA ALA A 4 25.03 5.00 -6.31
C ALA A 4 24.90 5.93 -5.09
N VAL A 5 25.88 6.80 -4.84
CA VAL A 5 25.86 7.74 -3.71
C VAL A 5 24.56 8.56 -3.65
N LYS A 6 24.06 9.04 -4.80
CA LYS A 6 22.76 9.73 -4.88
C LYS A 6 21.56 8.82 -4.58
N LYS A 7 21.60 7.56 -5.00
CA LYS A 7 20.57 6.56 -4.70
C LYS A 7 20.54 6.23 -3.21
N GLU A 8 21.69 5.98 -2.59
CA GLU A 8 21.77 5.69 -1.16
C GLU A 8 21.30 6.88 -0.31
N GLU A 9 21.67 8.11 -0.68
CA GLU A 9 21.20 9.34 -0.04
C GLU A 9 19.67 9.47 -0.10
N LYS A 10 19.07 9.24 -1.28
CA LYS A 10 17.60 9.23 -1.45
C LYS A 10 16.94 8.14 -0.60
N ILE A 11 17.52 6.94 -0.55
CA ILE A 11 16.99 5.85 0.26
C ILE A 11 16.98 6.23 1.74
N GLU A 12 18.05 6.84 2.24
CA GLU A 12 18.10 7.27 3.64
C GLU A 12 17.15 8.43 3.93
N ALA A 13 17.02 9.38 3.01
CA ALA A 13 16.05 10.46 3.11
C ALA A 13 14.60 9.93 3.20
N ILE A 14 14.25 8.96 2.34
CA ILE A 14 12.93 8.30 2.36
C ILE A 14 12.71 7.58 3.70
N LYS A 15 13.69 6.80 4.18
CA LYS A 15 13.59 6.09 5.46
C LYS A 15 13.40 7.04 6.64
N SER A 16 14.21 8.10 6.70
CA SER A 16 14.15 9.12 7.76
C SER A 16 12.80 9.82 7.76
N ARG A 17 12.30 10.21 6.58
CA ARG A 17 11.00 10.84 6.42
C ARG A 17 9.86 9.90 6.81
N ALA A 18 9.87 8.65 6.37
CA ALA A 18 8.85 7.67 6.75
C ALA A 18 8.77 7.48 8.28
N ARG A 19 9.92 7.43 8.97
CA ARG A 19 9.97 7.38 10.45
C ARG A 19 9.38 8.64 11.07
N LYS A 20 9.73 9.82 10.55
CA LYS A 20 9.19 11.10 11.03
C LYS A 20 7.67 11.17 10.83
N ASN A 21 7.17 10.76 9.67
CA ASN A 21 5.74 10.73 9.38
C ASN A 21 4.97 9.87 10.38
N PHE A 22 5.54 8.72 10.76
CA PHE A 22 4.92 7.86 11.76
C PHE A 22 4.80 8.57 13.13
N SER A 23 5.82 9.31 13.53
CA SER A 23 5.77 10.14 14.75
C SER A 23 4.75 11.29 14.68
N LEU A 24 4.35 11.72 13.47
CA LEU A 24 3.31 12.73 13.26
C LEU A 24 1.89 12.14 13.26
N GLY A 25 1.74 10.82 13.39
CA GLY A 25 0.44 10.15 13.42
C GLY A 25 -0.09 9.73 12.04
N TYR A 26 0.70 9.85 10.99
CA TYR A 26 0.37 9.21 9.71
C TYR A 26 0.35 7.69 9.88
N ASN A 27 -0.56 7.04 9.17
CA ASN A 27 -0.61 5.59 9.20
C ASN A 27 0.47 4.97 8.27
N CYS A 28 0.74 3.66 8.43
CA CYS A 28 1.85 3.00 7.73
C CYS A 28 1.88 3.15 6.19
N PRO A 29 0.77 3.05 5.43
CA PRO A 29 0.81 3.25 3.98
C PRO A 29 1.04 4.72 3.61
N GLU A 30 0.46 5.67 4.36
CA GLU A 30 0.67 7.11 4.16
C GLU A 30 2.12 7.49 4.40
N CYS A 31 2.73 6.97 5.48
CA CYS A 31 4.12 7.24 5.83
C CYS A 31 5.05 6.92 4.67
N VAL A 32 4.90 5.74 4.06
CA VAL A 32 5.75 5.26 2.97
C VAL A 32 5.44 6.02 1.68
N THR A 33 4.16 6.16 1.34
CA THR A 33 3.74 6.82 0.09
C THR A 33 4.19 8.28 0.08
N GLU A 34 3.89 9.02 1.15
CA GLU A 34 4.27 10.43 1.29
C GLU A 34 5.80 10.60 1.27
N ALA A 35 6.53 9.71 1.95
CA ALA A 35 7.99 9.80 2.01
C ALA A 35 8.63 9.65 0.63
N VAL A 36 8.13 8.71 -0.19
CA VAL A 36 8.63 8.51 -1.55
C VAL A 36 8.23 9.67 -2.45
N LEU A 37 6.95 10.08 -2.45
CA LEU A 37 6.45 11.16 -3.30
C LEU A 37 7.10 12.52 -2.99
N THR A 38 7.62 12.71 -1.78
CA THR A 38 8.35 13.93 -1.44
C THR A 38 9.80 13.92 -1.89
N VAL A 39 10.47 12.76 -1.86
CA VAL A 39 11.90 12.65 -2.22
C VAL A 39 12.09 12.42 -3.72
N ILE A 40 11.13 11.76 -4.37
CA ILE A 40 11.14 11.48 -5.79
C ILE A 40 10.17 12.46 -6.46
N ASP A 41 10.69 13.25 -7.41
CA ASP A 41 9.85 14.11 -8.23
C ASP A 41 8.98 13.24 -9.14
N THR A 42 7.68 13.27 -8.88
CA THR A 42 6.66 12.52 -9.63
C THR A 42 5.70 13.46 -10.37
N GLY A 43 5.83 14.78 -10.19
CA GLY A 43 4.84 15.76 -10.66
C GLY A 43 3.46 15.65 -10.00
N LEU A 44 3.27 14.75 -9.02
CA LEU A 44 2.00 14.56 -8.34
C LEU A 44 1.86 15.45 -7.11
N PRO A 45 0.63 15.89 -6.79
CA PRO A 45 0.39 16.72 -5.62
C PRO A 45 0.55 15.92 -4.31
N PRO A 46 0.92 16.55 -3.18
CA PRO A 46 1.07 15.87 -1.89
C PRO A 46 -0.17 15.12 -1.42
N GLU A 47 -1.35 15.57 -1.85
CA GLU A 47 -2.66 14.98 -1.57
C GLU A 47 -2.80 13.55 -2.11
N THR A 48 -1.97 13.15 -3.07
CA THR A 48 -1.90 11.77 -3.60
C THR A 48 -1.77 10.73 -2.48
N ARG A 49 -1.13 11.08 -1.35
CA ARG A 49 -1.03 10.20 -0.18
C ARG A 49 -2.38 9.74 0.37
N LYS A 50 -3.48 10.49 0.15
CA LYS A 50 -4.84 10.11 0.60
C LYS A 50 -5.31 8.79 0.00
N VAL A 51 -4.81 8.44 -1.18
CA VAL A 51 -5.10 7.13 -1.82
C VAL A 51 -4.56 5.97 -0.95
N ALA A 52 -3.51 6.22 -0.18
CA ALA A 52 -2.88 5.23 0.68
C ALA A 52 -3.66 4.99 1.99
N THR A 53 -4.52 5.91 2.43
CA THR A 53 -5.20 5.88 3.74
C THR A 53 -6.02 4.61 3.96
N GLY A 54 -6.73 4.12 2.93
CA GLY A 54 -7.52 2.89 3.01
C GLY A 54 -6.70 1.65 3.38
N PHE A 55 -5.36 1.75 3.28
CA PHE A 55 -4.42 0.66 3.48
C PHE A 55 -3.68 0.65 4.86
N VAL A 56 -4.14 1.33 5.91
CA VAL A 56 -3.68 1.25 7.34
C VAL A 56 -3.84 -0.07 8.20
N GLY A 57 -3.06 -1.15 8.00
CA GLY A 57 -3.22 -2.44 8.76
C GLY A 57 -4.06 -3.63 8.16
N GLY A 58 -3.73 -4.15 6.98
CA GLY A 58 -4.45 -5.27 6.29
C GLY A 58 -5.31 -5.06 5.01
N VAL A 59 -6.32 -4.21 4.93
CA VAL A 59 -6.60 -3.13 5.83
C VAL A 59 -8.08 -2.72 5.79
N GLY A 60 -8.51 -1.46 5.65
CA GLY A 60 -9.46 -0.90 6.63
C GLY A 60 -9.55 -1.61 8.01
N LEU A 61 -8.44 -2.05 8.62
CA LEU A 61 -8.34 -2.90 9.82
C LEU A 61 -8.72 -4.40 9.66
N TYR A 62 -8.82 -4.90 8.44
CA TYR A 62 -9.16 -6.28 8.08
C TYR A 62 -8.06 -7.31 8.39
N GLY A 63 -6.79 -6.90 8.33
CA GLY A 63 -5.64 -7.74 8.73
C GLY A 63 -5.04 -8.67 7.66
N ASP A 64 -5.22 -8.41 6.37
CA ASP A 64 -4.70 -9.26 5.29
C ASP A 64 -3.33 -8.80 4.73
N THR A 65 -3.31 -7.70 3.99
CA THR A 65 -2.15 -7.15 3.29
C THR A 65 -1.38 -6.09 4.11
N CYS A 66 -0.05 -6.13 4.09
CA CYS A 66 0.79 -5.14 4.77
C CYS A 66 0.66 -3.73 4.14
N GLY A 67 0.15 -2.78 4.91
CA GLY A 67 -0.06 -1.39 4.46
C GLY A 67 1.21 -0.69 3.98
N ALA A 68 2.34 -0.90 4.66
CA ALA A 68 3.61 -0.29 4.27
C ALA A 68 4.10 -0.78 2.89
N ILE A 69 3.91 -2.08 2.59
CA ILE A 69 4.26 -2.66 1.28
C ILE A 69 3.32 -2.10 0.20
N THR A 70 2.02 -1.99 0.51
CA THR A 70 1.05 -1.40 -0.41
C THR A 70 1.37 0.07 -0.70
N GLY A 71 1.76 0.85 0.30
CA GLY A 71 2.21 2.23 0.11
C GLY A 71 3.44 2.34 -0.80
N ALA A 72 4.39 1.42 -0.68
CA ALA A 72 5.54 1.36 -1.60
C ALA A 72 5.11 1.03 -3.04
N ILE A 73 4.17 0.10 -3.21
CA ILE A 73 3.62 -0.25 -4.53
C ILE A 73 2.88 0.96 -5.14
N ILE A 74 2.08 1.68 -4.35
CA ILE A 74 1.39 2.90 -4.79
C ILE A 74 2.41 3.92 -5.28
N ALA A 75 3.46 4.19 -4.50
CA ALA A 75 4.47 5.18 -4.87
C ALA A 75 5.25 4.79 -6.14
N VAL A 76 5.54 3.50 -6.34
CA VAL A 76 6.13 3.01 -7.61
C VAL A 76 5.12 3.15 -8.76
N GLY A 77 3.83 2.94 -8.50
CA GLY A 77 2.76 3.14 -9.47
C GLY A 77 2.60 4.59 -9.91
N CYS A 78 2.92 5.55 -9.04
CA CYS A 78 2.95 6.96 -9.39
C CYS A 78 4.01 7.32 -10.44
N VAL A 79 5.04 6.49 -10.62
CA VAL A 79 6.14 6.74 -11.57
C VAL A 79 6.10 5.80 -12.78
N HIS A 80 5.70 4.56 -12.55
CA HIS A 80 5.75 3.48 -13.54
C HIS A 80 4.36 2.88 -13.80
N GLY A 81 3.30 3.56 -13.38
CA GLY A 81 1.93 3.20 -13.70
C GLY A 81 1.63 3.37 -15.18
N ARG A 82 0.45 2.88 -15.58
CA ARG A 82 -0.05 3.11 -16.94
C ARG A 82 -0.75 4.46 -16.99
N ASP A 83 -0.39 5.28 -17.97
CA ASP A 83 -1.04 6.57 -18.21
C ASP A 83 -2.22 6.48 -19.18
N GLN A 84 -2.17 5.52 -20.11
CA GLN A 84 -3.15 5.32 -21.18
C GLN A 84 -3.46 3.83 -21.30
N LEU A 85 -4.69 3.51 -21.70
CA LEU A 85 -5.05 2.14 -22.09
C LEU A 85 -4.56 1.85 -23.52
N PRO A 86 -4.25 0.57 -23.84
CA PRO A 86 -4.02 0.16 -25.22
C PRO A 86 -5.21 0.53 -26.11
N GLN A 87 -4.95 1.34 -27.14
CA GLN A 87 -5.96 1.72 -28.11
C GLN A 87 -5.99 0.71 -29.27
N ASP A 88 -7.20 0.32 -29.66
CA ASP A 88 -7.46 -0.46 -30.87
C ASP A 88 -8.88 -0.18 -31.37
N SER A 89 -9.07 -0.27 -32.69
CA SER A 89 -10.38 -0.14 -33.33
C SER A 89 -11.35 -1.27 -32.95
N ASP A 90 -10.81 -2.45 -32.62
CA ASP A 90 -11.60 -3.57 -32.09
C ASP A 90 -11.46 -3.65 -30.56
N PRO A 91 -12.55 -3.49 -29.79
CA PRO A 91 -12.54 -3.65 -28.33
C PRO A 91 -11.92 -4.96 -27.85
N LYS A 92 -12.07 -6.07 -28.60
CA LYS A 92 -11.48 -7.36 -28.22
C LYS A 92 -9.96 -7.34 -28.30
N GLN A 93 -9.41 -6.63 -29.28
CA GLN A 93 -7.96 -6.47 -29.44
C GLN A 93 -7.37 -5.54 -28.38
N ALA A 94 -8.07 -4.46 -28.02
CA ALA A 94 -7.65 -3.58 -26.92
C ALA A 94 -7.57 -4.34 -25.58
N VAL A 95 -8.56 -5.19 -25.29
CA VAL A 95 -8.55 -6.07 -24.10
C VAL A 95 -7.40 -7.08 -24.18
N LYS A 96 -7.16 -7.68 -25.34
CA LYS A 96 -6.04 -8.62 -25.53
C LYS A 96 -4.69 -7.96 -25.27
N LYS A 97 -4.45 -6.77 -25.83
CA LYS A 97 -3.22 -5.99 -25.57
C LYS A 97 -3.05 -5.68 -24.08
N SER A 98 -4.14 -5.34 -23.38
CA SER A 98 -4.11 -5.11 -21.93
C SER A 98 -3.79 -6.39 -21.15
N ALA A 99 -4.29 -7.54 -21.60
CA ALA A 99 -3.94 -8.84 -21.03
C ALA A 99 -2.47 -9.19 -21.30
N ASP A 100 -1.94 -8.86 -22.47
CA ASP A 100 -0.53 -9.05 -22.81
C ASP A 100 0.38 -8.15 -21.95
N GLU A 101 -0.03 -6.92 -21.60
CA GLU A 101 0.70 -6.10 -20.62
C GLU A 101 0.75 -6.77 -19.23
N LEU A 102 -0.32 -7.46 -18.84
CA LEU A 102 -0.46 -8.14 -17.55
C LEU A 102 0.31 -9.47 -17.47
N TYR A 103 0.18 -10.31 -18.48
CA TYR A 103 0.69 -11.68 -18.50
C TYR A 103 1.99 -11.84 -19.32
N GLY A 104 2.34 -10.85 -20.14
CA GLY A 104 3.51 -10.86 -21.01
C GLY A 104 4.85 -10.94 -20.25
N ARG A 105 5.92 -11.20 -21.01
CA ARG A 105 7.28 -11.31 -20.49
C ARG A 105 8.24 -10.44 -21.34
N PRO A 106 8.82 -9.36 -20.80
CA PRO A 106 8.60 -8.78 -19.47
C PRO A 106 7.33 -7.90 -19.44
N GLY A 107 6.31 -8.29 -18.68
CA GLY A 107 5.09 -7.48 -18.48
C GLY A 107 5.27 -6.39 -17.42
N LEU A 108 4.63 -5.23 -17.62
CA LEU A 108 4.72 -4.05 -16.74
C LEU A 108 4.48 -4.39 -15.27
N TYR A 109 3.46 -5.21 -15.01
CA TYR A 109 3.02 -5.54 -13.67
C TYR A 109 4.03 -6.38 -12.87
N ARG A 110 5.00 -6.99 -13.55
CA ARG A 110 6.09 -7.72 -12.88
C ARG A 110 7.01 -6.79 -12.10
N LEU A 111 7.06 -5.50 -12.44
CA LEU A 111 7.78 -4.48 -11.69
C LEU A 111 7.27 -4.41 -10.24
N PHE A 112 5.95 -4.29 -10.05
CA PHE A 112 5.34 -4.17 -8.72
C PHE A 112 5.53 -5.43 -7.88
N ASN A 113 5.45 -6.61 -8.49
CA ASN A 113 5.64 -7.89 -7.80
C ASN A 113 7.08 -8.06 -7.25
N GLN A 114 8.06 -7.29 -7.71
CA GLN A 114 9.40 -7.36 -7.13
C GLN A 114 9.43 -6.90 -5.67
N ILE A 115 8.58 -5.94 -5.28
CA ILE A 115 8.56 -5.37 -3.94
C ILE A 115 8.18 -6.43 -2.89
N PRO A 116 7.00 -7.08 -2.96
CA PRO A 116 6.63 -8.11 -1.99
C PRO A 116 7.59 -9.30 -2.06
N ASN A 117 8.02 -9.73 -3.25
CA ASN A 117 8.96 -10.86 -3.36
C ASN A 117 10.32 -10.58 -2.72
N LYS A 118 10.87 -9.37 -2.88
CA LYS A 118 12.13 -8.98 -2.23
C LYS A 118 11.94 -8.85 -0.73
N PHE A 119 10.82 -8.31 -0.29
CA PHE A 119 10.49 -8.23 1.13
C PHE A 119 10.44 -9.63 1.76
N LEU A 120 9.67 -10.55 1.16
CA LEU A 120 9.56 -11.93 1.63
C LEU A 120 10.90 -12.68 1.64
N LYS A 121 11.77 -12.45 0.65
CA LYS A 121 13.12 -13.04 0.63
C LYS A 121 14.02 -12.46 1.73
N SER A 122 13.84 -11.19 2.07
CA SER A 122 14.64 -10.50 3.09
C SER A 122 14.20 -10.81 4.52
N THR A 123 12.93 -11.17 4.72
CA THR A 123 12.37 -11.50 6.03
C THR A 123 12.30 -13.02 6.18
N ALA A 124 13.01 -13.61 7.14
CA ALA A 124 12.97 -15.04 7.44
C ALA A 124 11.62 -15.55 8.00
N THR A 125 10.56 -14.74 7.93
CA THR A 125 9.22 -15.05 8.42
C THR A 125 8.20 -14.94 7.28
N PRO A 126 7.30 -15.94 7.13
CA PRO A 126 6.24 -15.87 6.13
C PRO A 126 5.29 -14.71 6.46
N PRO A 127 4.63 -14.12 5.44
CA PRO A 127 3.64 -13.08 5.66
C PRO A 127 2.50 -13.65 6.50
N ALA A 128 1.83 -12.78 7.28
CA ALA A 128 0.67 -13.18 8.07
C ALA A 128 -0.32 -13.92 7.16
N GLY A 129 -0.58 -15.20 7.46
CA GLY A 129 -1.49 -16.04 6.68
C GLY A 129 -2.94 -15.56 6.79
N PRO A 130 -3.83 -16.02 5.89
CA PRO A 130 -5.21 -15.55 5.86
C PRO A 130 -5.95 -16.04 7.10
N HIS A 131 -6.70 -15.12 7.72
CA HIS A 131 -7.58 -15.36 8.85
C HIS A 131 -6.93 -15.82 10.16
N ASN A 132 -6.27 -14.89 10.85
CA ASN A 132 -6.36 -14.89 12.31
C ASN A 132 -6.51 -13.46 12.82
N GLN A 133 -7.76 -13.00 12.95
CA GLN A 133 -8.12 -11.71 13.58
C GLN A 133 -7.61 -11.60 15.03
N ASN A 134 -7.16 -12.71 15.63
CA ASN A 134 -6.61 -12.79 16.97
C ASN A 134 -5.08 -12.96 17.00
N ARG A 135 -4.40 -13.07 15.84
CA ARG A 135 -2.94 -12.95 15.75
C ARG A 135 -2.59 -11.46 15.79
N ARG A 136 -2.83 -10.85 16.96
CA ARG A 136 -2.16 -9.63 17.39
C ARG A 136 -0.69 -9.83 17.05
N THR A 137 -0.08 -8.85 16.42
CA THR A 137 1.31 -8.80 15.94
C THR A 137 2.34 -8.97 17.09
N THR A 138 2.35 -10.09 17.79
CA THR A 138 3.30 -10.41 18.87
C THR A 138 4.62 -10.94 18.33
N GLY A 139 4.78 -11.06 17.00
CA GLY A 139 6.00 -11.55 16.35
C GLY A 139 6.82 -10.50 15.59
N PHE A 140 6.40 -9.23 15.53
CA PHE A 140 7.14 -8.17 14.83
C PHE A 140 7.41 -6.99 15.77
N ALA A 141 8.07 -7.27 16.90
CA ALA A 141 8.52 -6.26 17.85
C ALA A 141 9.90 -5.66 17.50
N GLY A 142 10.51 -6.05 16.37
CA GLY A 142 11.92 -5.71 16.07
C GLY A 142 12.17 -4.47 15.19
N ILE A 143 11.20 -4.00 14.42
CA ILE A 143 11.35 -2.78 13.60
C ILE A 143 10.04 -1.99 13.70
N MET A 144 10.05 -1.01 14.62
CA MET A 144 8.96 -0.07 14.96
C MET A 144 7.59 -0.70 15.23
N PRO A 145 7.27 -0.97 16.51
CA PRO A 145 5.98 -1.51 16.87
C PRO A 145 4.90 -0.44 16.62
N CYS A 146 3.85 -0.87 15.93
CA CYS A 146 2.55 -0.20 15.88
C CYS A 146 1.86 -0.23 17.28
N THR A 147 2.58 0.14 18.34
CA THR A 147 2.11 0.17 19.74
C THR A 147 1.70 1.56 20.19
N ALA A 148 2.04 2.62 19.45
CA ALA A 148 1.60 3.99 19.77
C ALA A 148 0.07 4.20 19.65
N VAL A 149 -0.67 3.26 19.03
CA VAL A 149 -2.14 3.24 18.96
C VAL A 149 -2.77 2.36 20.07
N ARG A 150 -1.98 1.87 21.05
CA ARG A 150 -2.51 1.03 22.15
C ARG A 150 -2.68 1.74 23.49
N SER A 151 -2.30 3.02 23.64
CA SER A 151 -2.39 3.73 24.92
C SER A 151 -3.74 4.41 25.21
N SER A 152 -4.71 4.38 24.30
CA SER A 152 -6.08 4.82 24.59
C SER A 152 -7.07 3.65 24.44
N PRO A 153 -7.80 3.25 25.49
CA PRO A 153 -8.84 2.23 25.42
C PRO A 153 -10.09 2.86 24.79
N THR A 154 -10.08 3.10 23.48
CA THR A 154 -11.35 3.30 22.76
C THR A 154 -11.93 1.92 22.48
N PRO A 155 -13.14 1.59 22.96
CA PRO A 155 -13.81 0.36 22.60
C PRO A 155 -13.98 0.35 21.08
N GLN A 156 -13.41 -0.65 20.42
CA GLN A 156 -13.80 -0.97 19.04
C GLN A 156 -15.29 -1.34 19.10
N PRO A 157 -16.19 -0.70 18.32
CA PRO A 157 -17.56 -1.17 18.22
C PRO A 157 -17.50 -2.62 17.75
N SER A 158 -18.08 -3.53 18.54
CA SER A 158 -18.23 -4.90 18.10
C SER A 158 -19.08 -4.89 16.84
N LEU A 159 -18.46 -5.20 15.70
CA LEU A 159 -19.18 -5.54 14.48
C LEU A 159 -19.89 -6.87 14.75
N ARG A 160 -21.02 -6.79 15.46
CA ARG A 160 -22.04 -7.83 15.44
C ARG A 160 -22.56 -7.88 14.02
N ASN A 161 -22.39 -9.02 13.38
CA ASN A 161 -23.08 -9.38 12.15
C ASN A 161 -24.58 -9.13 12.33
N SER A 162 -25.10 -8.03 11.78
CA SER A 162 -26.51 -7.83 11.53
C SER A 162 -26.80 -8.26 10.10
N HIS A 163 -26.88 -9.58 9.90
CA HIS A 163 -27.75 -10.11 8.86
C HIS A 163 -29.20 -9.76 9.27
N HIS A 164 -29.95 -9.26 8.30
CA HIS A 164 -31.36 -8.86 8.32
C HIS A 164 -31.65 -7.35 8.45
N ASP A 165 -32.26 -6.88 7.35
CA ASP A 165 -33.05 -5.67 7.12
C ASP A 165 -32.34 -4.31 7.00
N ARG A 166 -31.93 -3.99 5.77
CA ARG A 166 -32.17 -2.65 5.19
C ARG A 166 -32.59 -2.74 3.71
N PRO A 167 -33.59 -1.96 3.29
CA PRO A 167 -34.05 -1.90 1.91
C PRO A 167 -33.01 -1.19 1.02
N GLY A 168 -33.02 -1.53 -0.27
CA GLY A 168 -31.99 -1.18 -1.24
C GLY A 168 -31.59 0.30 -1.26
N GLY A 169 -30.31 0.54 -1.04
CA GLY A 169 -29.61 1.79 -1.32
C GLY A 169 -28.12 1.48 -1.45
N SER A 170 -27.53 1.72 -2.62
CA SER A 170 -26.13 1.43 -2.91
C SER A 170 -25.20 2.26 -2.02
N GLY A 171 -24.38 1.59 -1.19
CA GLY A 171 -23.47 2.18 -0.19
C GLY A 171 -22.32 3.05 -0.72
N ILE A 172 -22.43 3.60 -1.93
CA ILE A 172 -21.46 4.51 -2.54
C ILE A 172 -21.80 5.97 -2.21
N GLU A 173 -23.05 6.27 -1.83
CA GLU A 173 -23.54 7.64 -1.63
C GLU A 173 -23.02 8.33 -0.36
N ALA A 174 -22.41 7.57 0.57
CA ALA A 174 -21.89 8.10 1.85
C ALA A 174 -20.41 8.57 1.79
N LEU A 175 -19.79 8.60 0.61
CA LEU A 175 -18.35 8.89 0.43
C LEU A 175 -18.04 10.25 -0.21
N ARG A 176 -18.94 11.25 -0.08
CA ARG A 176 -18.71 12.62 -0.57
C ARG A 176 -18.73 13.65 0.55
#